data_AF-A0A0W7WX61-F1
#
_entry.id   AF-A0A0W7WX61-F1
#
_cell.length_a   1.000
_cell.length_b   1.000
_cell.length_c   1.000
_cell.angle_alpha   90.00
_cell.angle_beta   90.00
_cell.angle_gamma   90.00
#
_symmetry.space_group_name_H-M   'P 1'
#
loop_
_entity.id
_entity.type
_entity.pdbx_description
1 polymer ?
#
loop_
_entity_poly.entity_id
_entity_poly.type
_entity_poly.pdbx_seq_one_letter_code
_entity_poly.pdbx_strand_id
1 'polypeptide(L)'
;MDRIIGKGTFRDAFKNQIVVPSALPPGTGRRLAERANAAAGPTDAALRTKAEFSALYDLLLAEQGDVPGAPADAGLVRLDPNGQLTAIGAIVDEYLDAAQDKAEFFAQDMYQVKVTGWPPGVLTADEVREAPPGARLTLARSGSPDDTLLATPSFSMVNSGNLTAHAPKRSWKIDFEVGESEDRLHGMERINLKAMYNDPSQMREAVAWRLLERAGVPAAQHTYATFSINDRYMGLFSVIEQVDKKFLKDHFGKNAEGNLYKAYCGDIGCATLEHRPGRDGADSGRQYFTAGSREDDRTYRLKTNEDDPAASTYDDLAALVRAVNGVQLTGGDDRFASDAFRETVEQILNVPAFLRWAGANVLLGSWDNYFATPSNYYLYNSGRLGDPAGFMARPYFTFMPWDYDNSSGIDFFSTPWQYTDLLDWPAMSRDYCRITHAPHEVSRLPLFTNLLRHHDFCQYYLDHLEYLLDTEFGPERVAALLGAEGSGRSDGLWQLVSSAAYGESTSQHGQPFTGRQFTNDEVYRAAYRQWELSRGSQFTYGIFHYTRMRYDRAREQLAELRKTYPNGASGAVFPGAMEVLPS
;
A
#
# COMPACT_ATOMS: atom_id res chain seq x y z
N MET A 1 -21.21 23.25 -7.46
CA MET A 1 -21.89 23.20 -6.14
C MET A 1 -23.13 24.06 -6.18
N ASP A 2 -24.09 23.73 -5.33
CA ASP A 2 -25.36 24.45 -5.22
C ASP A 2 -25.16 25.89 -4.77
N ARG A 3 -26.12 26.76 -5.13
CA ARG A 3 -26.18 28.17 -4.69
C ARG A 3 -26.21 28.28 -3.15
N ILE A 4 -26.84 27.30 -2.51
CA ILE A 4 -27.06 27.20 -1.08
C ILE A 4 -26.54 25.84 -0.61
N ILE A 5 -25.71 25.85 0.42
CA ILE A 5 -25.07 24.65 0.96
C ILE A 5 -25.63 24.38 2.34
N GLY A 6 -26.31 23.24 2.50
CA GLY A 6 -26.75 22.74 3.80
C GLY A 6 -25.62 22.08 4.58
N LYS A 7 -25.78 21.95 5.90
CA LYS A 7 -24.77 21.38 6.81
C LYS A 7 -24.32 19.97 6.43
N GLY A 8 -25.23 19.13 5.93
CA GLY A 8 -24.91 17.80 5.42
C GLY A 8 -23.93 17.87 4.25
N THR A 9 -24.33 18.55 3.18
CA THR A 9 -23.53 18.78 1.97
C THR A 9 -22.17 19.41 2.27
N PHE A 10 -22.13 20.40 3.17
CA PHE A 10 -20.88 21.03 3.60
C PHE A 10 -19.92 20.01 4.21
N ARG A 11 -20.39 19.17 5.14
CA ARG A 11 -19.54 18.14 5.76
C ARG A 11 -19.11 17.07 4.77
N ASP A 12 -20.01 16.65 3.90
CA ASP A 12 -19.71 15.64 2.88
C ASP A 12 -18.64 16.13 1.90
N ALA A 13 -18.55 17.44 1.65
CA ALA A 13 -17.50 18.03 0.83
C ALA A 13 -16.09 17.84 1.43
N PHE A 14 -15.96 17.77 2.76
CA PHE A 14 -14.68 17.56 3.46
C PHE A 14 -14.49 16.12 3.97
N LYS A 15 -15.31 15.18 3.51
CA LYS A 15 -15.21 13.79 3.96
C LYS A 15 -13.87 13.19 3.53
N ASN A 16 -13.13 12.64 4.50
CA ASN A 16 -11.75 12.13 4.34
C ASN A 16 -10.71 13.20 3.97
N GLN A 17 -11.05 14.47 4.12
CA GLN A 17 -10.14 15.58 3.89
C GLN A 17 -9.78 16.26 5.21
N ILE A 18 -8.68 17.00 5.20
CA ILE A 18 -8.30 17.87 6.31
C ILE A 18 -8.13 19.30 5.83
N VAL A 19 -8.43 20.27 6.69
CA VAL A 19 -8.12 21.69 6.44
C VAL A 19 -7.22 22.16 7.56
N VAL A 20 -5.98 22.51 7.20
CA VAL A 20 -4.99 23.04 8.15
C VAL A 20 -5.19 24.56 8.25
N PRO A 21 -5.62 25.13 9.39
CA PRO A 21 -5.86 26.55 9.48
C PRO A 21 -4.63 27.41 9.16
N SER A 22 -3.41 26.88 9.40
CA SER A 22 -2.18 27.62 9.08
C SER A 22 -1.95 27.81 7.57
N ALA A 23 -2.51 26.92 6.74
CA ALA A 23 -2.45 26.99 5.29
C ALA A 23 -3.45 28.00 4.70
N LEU A 24 -4.43 28.47 5.48
CA LEU A 24 -5.39 29.47 5.02
C LEU A 24 -4.80 30.89 5.05
N PRO A 25 -5.22 31.76 4.11
CA PRO A 25 -4.86 33.17 4.14
C PRO A 25 -5.22 33.83 5.48
N PRO A 26 -4.41 34.78 5.99
CA PRO A 26 -4.76 35.54 7.18
C PRO A 26 -6.08 36.29 6.96
N GLY A 27 -7.09 36.04 7.79
CA GLY A 27 -8.41 36.61 7.56
C GLY A 27 -9.51 36.00 8.42
N THR A 28 -10.76 36.29 8.04
CA THR A 28 -11.95 35.76 8.73
C THR A 28 -12.02 34.24 8.63
N GLY A 29 -11.80 33.66 7.44
CA GLY A 29 -11.79 32.20 7.25
C GLY A 29 -10.86 31.49 8.23
N ARG A 30 -9.57 31.84 8.24
CA ARG A 30 -8.59 31.27 9.18
C ARG A 30 -9.03 31.38 10.65
N ARG A 31 -9.52 32.54 11.10
CA ARG A 31 -10.00 32.70 12.49
C ARG A 31 -11.20 31.80 12.81
N LEU A 32 -12.11 31.60 11.86
CA LEU A 32 -13.26 30.70 12.06
C LEU A 32 -12.81 29.24 12.11
N ALA A 33 -11.85 28.83 11.27
CA ALA A 33 -11.26 27.50 11.30
C ALA A 33 -10.52 27.23 12.62
N GLU A 34 -9.69 28.17 13.10
CA GLU A 34 -9.00 28.07 14.39
C GLU A 34 -10.00 27.94 15.56
N ARG A 35 -11.11 28.68 15.52
CA ARG A 35 -12.19 28.57 16.51
C ARG A 35 -12.93 27.24 16.44
N ALA A 36 -13.21 26.74 15.24
CA ALA A 36 -13.85 25.44 15.04
C ALA A 36 -12.97 24.30 15.57
N ASN A 37 -11.67 24.34 15.29
CA ASN A 37 -10.70 23.37 15.79
C ASN A 37 -10.60 23.42 17.32
N ALA A 38 -10.46 24.62 17.91
CA ALA A 38 -10.39 24.78 19.36
C ALA A 38 -11.67 24.32 20.10
N ALA A 39 -12.83 24.38 19.46
CA ALA A 39 -14.10 23.94 20.03
C ALA A 39 -14.19 22.41 20.19
N ALA A 40 -13.44 21.64 19.39
CA ALA A 40 -13.38 20.18 19.48
C ALA A 40 -12.33 19.67 20.48
N GLY A 41 -11.45 20.55 20.97
CA GLY A 41 -10.43 20.24 21.95
C GLY A 41 -9.21 21.12 21.75
N PRO A 42 -8.44 21.42 22.80
CA PRO A 42 -7.20 22.16 22.63
C PRO A 42 -6.23 21.19 21.94
N THR A 43 -5.89 21.46 20.67
CA THR A 43 -4.55 21.25 20.08
C THR A 43 -4.43 20.48 18.75
N ASP A 44 -5.49 20.21 17.98
CA ASP A 44 -5.41 19.21 16.89
C ASP A 44 -4.79 19.66 15.55
N ALA A 45 -4.39 20.92 15.43
CA ALA A 45 -3.66 21.53 14.30
C ALA A 45 -4.38 21.54 12.93
N ALA A 46 -5.43 20.75 12.72
CA ALA A 46 -6.26 20.74 11.52
C ALA A 46 -7.72 20.38 11.82
N LEU A 47 -8.65 20.89 11.00
CA LEU A 47 -10.03 20.42 10.96
C LEU A 47 -10.09 19.11 10.18
N ARG A 48 -10.69 18.07 10.77
CA ARG A 48 -10.72 16.72 10.17
C ARG A 48 -11.92 15.88 10.57
N THR A 49 -12.52 16.17 11.72
CA THR A 49 -13.67 15.41 12.23
C THR A 49 -14.99 15.98 11.74
N LYS A 50 -16.03 15.15 11.76
CA LYS A 50 -17.40 15.59 11.46
C LYS A 50 -17.87 16.67 12.44
N ALA A 51 -17.44 16.60 13.70
CA ALA A 51 -17.77 17.58 14.73
C ALA A 51 -17.14 18.94 14.42
N GLU A 52 -15.87 18.98 14.05
CA GLU A 52 -15.16 20.21 13.68
C GLU A 52 -15.76 20.89 12.46
N PHE A 53 -16.03 20.15 11.37
CA PHE A 53 -16.68 20.73 10.20
C PHE A 53 -18.14 21.14 10.47
N SER A 54 -18.81 20.46 11.42
CA SER A 54 -20.12 20.90 11.91
C SER A 54 -20.04 22.24 12.65
N ALA A 55 -19.02 22.42 13.50
CA ALA A 55 -18.78 23.66 14.23
C ALA A 55 -18.36 24.79 13.28
N LEU A 56 -17.51 24.50 12.29
CA LEU A 56 -17.12 25.46 11.26
C LEU A 56 -18.34 25.95 10.48
N TYR A 57 -19.23 25.04 10.08
CA TYR A 57 -20.47 25.41 9.40
C TYR A 57 -21.31 26.38 10.23
N ASP A 58 -21.52 26.09 11.52
CA ASP A 58 -22.32 26.93 12.40
C ASP A 58 -21.68 28.32 12.60
N LEU A 59 -20.35 28.37 12.68
CA LEU A 59 -19.59 29.61 12.75
C LEU A 59 -19.69 30.44 11.47
N LEU A 60 -19.61 29.80 10.30
CA LEU A 60 -19.81 30.47 9.02
C LEU A 60 -21.24 31.00 8.86
N LEU A 61 -22.23 30.23 9.33
CA LEU A 61 -23.62 30.64 9.27
C LEU A 61 -23.89 31.85 10.18
N ALA A 62 -23.26 31.88 11.35
CA ALA A 62 -23.32 33.03 12.24
C ALA A 62 -22.60 34.26 11.67
N GLU A 63 -21.46 34.09 11.01
CA GLU A 63 -20.72 35.17 10.35
C GLU A 63 -21.49 35.74 9.13
N GLN A 64 -22.24 34.89 8.42
CA GLN A 64 -23.05 35.28 7.27
C GLN A 64 -24.12 36.32 7.63
N GLY A 65 -24.78 36.13 8.78
CA GLY A 65 -25.97 36.89 9.16
C GLY A 65 -27.13 36.74 8.16
N ASP A 66 -28.04 37.71 8.17
CA ASP A 66 -29.20 37.73 7.27
C ASP A 66 -28.80 38.13 5.85
N VAL A 67 -29.06 37.24 4.89
CA VAL A 67 -28.82 37.50 3.45
C VAL A 67 -30.13 37.90 2.78
N PRO A 68 -30.24 39.13 2.22
CA PRO A 68 -31.45 39.58 1.55
C PRO A 68 -31.89 38.62 0.42
N GLY A 69 -33.13 38.13 0.50
CA GLY A 69 -33.70 37.22 -0.51
C GLY A 69 -33.32 35.75 -0.36
N ALA A 70 -32.59 35.36 0.68
CA ALA A 70 -32.45 33.97 1.09
C ALA A 70 -33.48 33.63 2.20
N PRO A 71 -34.10 32.44 2.17
CA PRO A 71 -34.93 31.98 3.29
C PRO A 71 -34.12 31.94 4.60
N ALA A 72 -34.76 32.23 5.74
CA ALA A 72 -34.10 32.30 7.04
C ALA A 72 -33.45 30.98 7.50
N ASP A 73 -33.84 29.85 6.90
CA ASP A 73 -33.33 28.50 7.14
C ASP A 73 -32.38 28.00 6.03
N ALA A 74 -32.03 28.85 5.06
CA ALA A 74 -31.42 28.43 3.81
C ALA A 74 -29.90 28.19 3.86
N GLY A 75 -29.34 27.73 4.98
CA GLY A 75 -27.92 27.36 5.08
C GLY A 75 -26.92 28.42 4.60
N LEU A 76 -25.74 27.97 4.15
CA LEU A 76 -24.68 28.88 3.66
C LEU A 76 -24.97 29.29 2.21
N VAL A 77 -25.07 30.59 1.95
CA VAL A 77 -25.32 31.16 0.63
C VAL A 77 -23.99 31.36 -0.08
N ARG A 78 -23.62 30.43 -0.96
CA ARG A 78 -22.36 30.51 -1.73
C ARG A 78 -22.45 31.54 -2.86
N LEU A 79 -23.58 31.59 -3.57
CA LEU A 79 -23.80 32.53 -4.67
C LEU A 79 -25.02 33.43 -4.40
N ASP A 80 -24.91 34.72 -4.73
CA ASP A 80 -25.99 35.69 -4.66
C ASP A 80 -27.07 35.41 -5.74
N PRO A 81 -28.21 36.14 -5.75
CA PRO A 81 -29.24 35.96 -6.78
C PRO A 81 -28.80 36.17 -8.23
N ASN A 82 -27.68 36.88 -8.45
CA ASN A 82 -27.11 37.14 -9.77
C ASN A 82 -26.02 36.13 -10.15
N GLY A 83 -25.77 35.12 -9.29
CA GLY A 83 -24.74 34.10 -9.49
C GLY A 83 -23.33 34.58 -9.14
N GLN A 84 -23.17 35.70 -8.45
CA GLN A 84 -21.87 36.18 -7.97
C GLN A 84 -21.52 35.54 -6.62
N LEU A 85 -20.23 35.30 -6.39
CA LEU A 85 -19.73 34.71 -5.14
C LEU A 85 -19.98 35.67 -3.97
N THR A 86 -20.58 35.18 -2.90
CA THR A 86 -20.73 35.97 -1.66
C THR A 86 -19.41 35.95 -0.87
N ALA A 87 -19.28 36.81 0.14
CA ALA A 87 -18.11 36.78 1.03
C ALA A 87 -17.96 35.42 1.75
N ILE A 88 -19.06 34.81 2.18
CA ILE A 88 -19.06 33.46 2.77
C ILE A 88 -18.77 32.41 1.71
N GLY A 89 -19.29 32.56 0.50
CA GLY A 89 -18.97 31.69 -0.63
C GLY A 89 -17.47 31.68 -0.94
N ALA A 90 -16.82 32.85 -0.90
CA ALA A 90 -15.37 32.96 -1.06
C ALA A 90 -14.61 32.24 0.04
N ILE A 91 -15.02 32.40 1.30
CA ILE A 91 -14.41 31.68 2.44
C ILE A 91 -14.62 30.16 2.32
N VAL A 92 -15.80 29.70 1.86
CA VAL A 92 -16.06 28.28 1.61
C VAL A 92 -15.15 27.75 0.51
N ASP A 93 -14.98 28.51 -0.58
CA ASP A 93 -14.05 28.16 -1.66
C ASP A 93 -12.60 28.11 -1.16
N GLU A 94 -12.18 29.05 -0.31
CA GLU A 94 -10.85 29.01 0.35
C GLU A 94 -10.64 27.72 1.13
N TYR A 95 -11.65 27.21 1.85
CA TYR A 95 -11.52 25.93 2.55
C TYR A 95 -11.46 24.74 1.60
N LEU A 96 -12.28 24.73 0.55
CA LEU A 96 -12.30 23.65 -0.44
C LEU A 96 -10.96 23.58 -1.18
N ASP A 97 -10.39 24.74 -1.53
CA ASP A 97 -9.08 24.85 -2.20
C ASP A 97 -7.92 24.48 -1.26
N ALA A 98 -8.07 24.69 0.05
CA ALA A 98 -7.07 24.33 1.06
C ALA A 98 -7.23 22.92 1.62
N ALA A 99 -8.30 22.21 1.26
CA ALA A 99 -8.59 20.88 1.77
C ALA A 99 -7.67 19.85 1.14
N GLN A 100 -7.01 19.06 1.99
CA GLN A 100 -6.06 18.05 1.56
C GLN A 100 -6.63 16.66 1.70
N ASP A 101 -6.40 15.83 0.70
CA ASP A 101 -6.84 14.43 0.68
C ASP A 101 -5.67 13.44 0.80
N LYS A 102 -6.00 12.15 0.79
CA LYS A 102 -5.01 11.08 0.93
C LYS A 102 -3.99 11.09 -0.21
N ALA A 103 -4.39 11.42 -1.44
CA ALA A 103 -3.47 11.47 -2.56
C ALA A 103 -2.46 12.61 -2.39
N GLU A 104 -2.91 13.77 -1.92
CA GLU A 104 -2.01 14.88 -1.58
C GLU A 104 -1.05 14.55 -0.43
N PHE A 105 -1.50 13.74 0.53
CA PHE A 105 -0.64 13.24 1.61
C PHE A 105 0.52 12.39 1.07
N PHE A 106 0.23 11.38 0.25
CA PHE A 106 1.28 10.52 -0.29
C PHE A 106 2.08 11.18 -1.43
N ALA A 107 1.59 12.27 -2.01
CA ALA A 107 2.35 13.09 -2.96
C ALA A 107 3.44 13.94 -2.28
N GLN A 108 3.40 14.11 -0.95
CA GLN A 108 4.50 14.76 -0.22
C GLN A 108 5.69 13.83 -0.09
N ASP A 109 6.89 14.39 -0.14
CA ASP A 109 8.12 13.61 -0.11
C ASP A 109 8.42 12.99 1.27
N MET A 110 8.25 13.77 2.35
CA MET A 110 8.59 13.34 3.70
C MET A 110 7.86 14.12 4.80
N TYR A 111 7.50 13.40 5.86
CA TYR A 111 6.93 13.93 7.09
C TYR A 111 7.87 13.84 8.30
N GLN A 112 7.54 14.58 9.35
CA GLN A 112 8.06 14.38 10.69
C GLN A 112 6.93 13.87 11.57
N VAL A 113 7.08 12.66 12.10
CA VAL A 113 6.21 12.06 13.10
C VAL A 113 6.92 12.12 14.45
N LYS A 114 6.30 12.76 15.44
CA LYS A 114 6.85 12.86 16.79
C LYS A 114 5.82 12.39 17.80
N VAL A 115 6.24 11.53 18.71
CA VAL A 115 5.45 11.15 19.88
C VAL A 115 6.10 11.78 21.10
N THR A 116 5.34 12.44 21.96
CA THR A 116 5.79 13.00 23.25
C THR A 116 4.99 12.40 24.40
N GLY A 117 5.48 12.52 25.63
CA GLY A 117 4.79 12.01 26.82
C GLY A 117 4.75 10.48 26.88
N TRP A 118 5.57 9.79 26.10
CA TRP A 118 5.60 8.34 26.08
C TRP A 118 6.46 7.79 27.23
N PRO A 119 5.96 6.83 28.02
CA PRO A 119 6.71 6.30 29.15
C PRO A 119 7.98 5.55 28.71
N PRO A 120 9.08 5.64 29.50
CA PRO A 120 10.30 4.90 29.23
C PRO A 120 10.10 3.38 29.40
N GLY A 121 10.77 2.56 28.58
CA GLY A 121 10.83 1.10 28.76
C GLY A 121 9.62 0.29 28.27
N VAL A 122 8.84 0.82 27.32
CA VAL A 122 7.46 0.35 27.08
C VAL A 122 7.19 -0.35 25.74
N LEU A 123 8.14 -0.31 24.80
CA LEU A 123 8.12 -1.01 23.50
C LEU A 123 8.38 -2.53 23.56
N THR A 124 7.57 -3.40 24.20
CA THR A 124 7.68 -4.86 23.93
C THR A 124 7.09 -5.19 22.56
N ALA A 125 7.47 -6.34 21.98
CA ALA A 125 7.28 -6.61 20.54
C ALA A 125 5.81 -6.79 20.10
N ASP A 126 4.89 -7.10 21.01
CA ASP A 126 3.60 -7.71 20.61
C ASP A 126 2.37 -7.03 21.23
N GLU A 127 2.54 -6.02 22.08
CA GLU A 127 1.41 -5.40 22.78
C GLU A 127 0.97 -4.11 22.09
N VAL A 128 -0.29 -4.09 21.62
CA VAL A 128 -0.95 -2.84 21.25
C VAL A 128 -1.04 -1.98 22.48
N ARG A 129 -0.49 -0.78 22.41
CA ARG A 129 -0.51 0.18 23.50
C ARG A 129 -1.22 1.44 23.09
N GLU A 130 -2.37 1.67 23.70
CA GLU A 130 -3.04 2.97 23.65
C GLU A 130 -2.17 4.05 24.31
N ALA A 131 -2.25 5.26 23.77
CA ALA A 131 -1.53 6.41 24.27
C ALA A 131 -1.89 6.69 25.74
N PRO A 132 -0.91 6.68 26.65
CA PRO A 132 -1.17 6.99 28.05
C PRO A 132 -1.53 8.48 28.22
N PRO A 133 -2.16 8.86 29.35
CA PRO A 133 -2.47 10.25 29.64
C PRO A 133 -1.23 11.17 29.51
N GLY A 134 -1.37 12.23 28.72
CA GLY A 134 -0.28 13.18 28.43
C GLY A 134 0.62 12.80 27.25
N ALA A 135 0.48 11.58 26.70
CA ALA A 135 1.11 11.26 25.44
C ALA A 135 0.41 11.96 24.27
N ARG A 136 1.19 12.32 23.25
CA ARG A 136 0.69 13.03 22.08
C ARG A 136 1.52 12.70 20.85
N LEU A 137 0.85 12.44 19.75
CA LEU A 137 1.45 12.27 18.43
C LEU A 137 1.24 13.53 17.62
N THR A 138 2.31 14.05 17.00
CA THR A 138 2.25 15.13 16.03
C THR A 138 2.82 14.67 14.69
N LEU A 139 2.21 15.12 13.60
CA LEU A 139 2.70 14.91 12.24
C LEU A 139 2.78 16.26 11.53
N ALA A 140 3.93 16.58 10.95
CA ALA A 140 4.17 17.81 10.20
C ALA A 140 4.94 17.50 8.91
N ARG A 141 4.93 18.41 7.92
CA ARG A 141 5.78 18.25 6.72
C ARG A 141 7.24 18.47 7.11
N SER A 142 8.18 17.65 6.61
CA SER A 142 9.60 17.81 6.96
C SER A 142 10.18 19.17 6.53
N GLY A 143 9.69 19.76 5.44
CA GLY A 143 10.10 21.10 4.98
C GLY A 143 9.51 22.26 5.79
N SER A 144 8.49 22.00 6.61
CA SER A 144 7.77 23.00 7.41
C SER A 144 7.36 22.37 8.75
N PRO A 145 8.31 22.02 9.63
CA PRO A 145 8.03 21.24 10.84
C PRO A 145 7.14 21.98 11.85
N ASP A 146 7.09 23.31 11.77
CA ASP A 146 6.19 24.13 12.59
C ASP A 146 4.73 24.09 12.10
N ASP A 147 4.49 23.66 10.86
CA ASP A 147 3.16 23.44 10.28
C ASP A 147 2.69 22.00 10.58
N THR A 148 2.18 21.84 11.80
CA THR A 148 1.60 20.56 12.22
C THR A 148 0.30 20.28 11.47
N LEU A 149 0.21 19.11 10.85
CA LEU A 149 -0.95 18.63 10.09
C LEU A 149 -1.92 17.78 10.93
N LEU A 150 -1.38 17.14 11.97
CA LEU A 150 -2.15 16.31 12.91
C LEU A 150 -1.49 16.43 14.28
N ALA A 151 -2.28 16.58 15.33
CA ALA A 151 -1.74 16.51 16.68
C ALA A 151 -2.72 15.94 17.71
N THR A 152 -2.71 14.63 17.88
CA THR A 152 -3.71 13.89 18.65
C THR A 152 -3.16 13.21 19.90
N PRO A 153 -3.89 13.20 21.03
CA PRO A 153 -3.66 12.30 22.14
C PRO A 153 -4.30 10.91 21.94
N SER A 154 -5.21 10.77 20.99
CA SER A 154 -5.99 9.57 20.71
C SER A 154 -5.30 8.73 19.63
N PHE A 155 -4.34 7.92 20.06
CA PHE A 155 -3.67 6.97 19.17
C PHE A 155 -3.23 5.73 19.93
N SER A 156 -2.98 4.65 19.22
CA SER A 156 -2.29 3.48 19.76
C SER A 156 -1.11 3.14 18.86
N MET A 157 -0.13 2.47 19.45
CA MET A 157 1.04 2.00 18.73
C MET A 157 1.29 0.54 19.05
N VAL A 158 1.65 -0.21 18.02
CA VAL A 158 2.14 -1.57 18.15
C VAL A 158 3.35 -1.76 17.25
N ASN A 159 4.29 -2.58 17.67
CA ASN A 159 5.35 -3.01 16.79
C ASN A 159 4.78 -3.97 15.73
N SER A 160 5.39 -3.99 14.56
CA SER A 160 4.85 -4.69 13.39
C SER A 160 5.93 -5.44 12.62
N GLY A 161 5.48 -6.43 11.84
CA GLY A 161 6.34 -7.30 11.03
C GLY A 161 6.89 -8.48 11.83
N ASN A 162 7.29 -9.54 11.14
CA ASN A 162 7.81 -10.76 11.78
C ASN A 162 9.25 -10.57 12.27
N LEU A 163 10.16 -10.19 11.35
CA LEU A 163 11.56 -9.94 11.70
C LEU A 163 11.74 -8.62 12.47
N THR A 164 11.07 -7.56 12.02
CA THR A 164 11.21 -6.22 12.63
C THR A 164 10.59 -6.11 14.02
N ALA A 165 9.70 -7.02 14.42
CA ALA A 165 9.22 -7.14 15.79
C ALA A 165 10.37 -7.33 16.78
N HIS A 166 11.40 -8.07 16.38
CA HIS A 166 12.55 -8.44 17.21
C HIS A 166 13.85 -7.72 16.83
N ALA A 167 13.84 -6.92 15.76
CA ALA A 167 14.99 -6.13 15.35
C ALA A 167 15.28 -4.96 16.32
N PRO A 168 16.54 -4.48 16.43
CA PRO A 168 16.86 -3.30 17.23
C PRO A 168 16.12 -2.04 16.77
N LYS A 169 16.02 -1.82 15.44
CA LYS A 169 15.15 -0.79 14.85
C LYS A 169 13.84 -1.44 14.38
N ARG A 170 12.76 -1.15 15.11
CA ARG A 170 11.44 -1.77 14.97
C ARG A 170 10.54 -0.97 14.03
N SER A 171 9.67 -1.66 13.30
CA SER A 171 8.59 -1.05 12.51
C SER A 171 7.38 -0.79 13.39
N TRP A 172 6.62 0.25 13.14
CA TRP A 172 5.46 0.64 13.96
C TRP A 172 4.19 0.68 13.12
N LYS A 173 3.11 0.19 13.67
CA LYS A 173 1.77 0.53 13.21
C LYS A 173 1.15 1.50 14.19
N ILE A 174 0.61 2.58 13.67
CA ILE A 174 -0.07 3.62 14.44
C ILE A 174 -1.54 3.58 14.06
N ASP A 175 -2.40 3.46 15.06
CA ASP A 175 -3.86 3.52 14.92
C ASP A 175 -4.37 4.82 15.53
N PHE A 176 -5.21 5.54 14.82
CA PHE A 176 -5.84 6.80 15.26
C PHE A 176 -7.29 6.59 15.72
N GLU A 177 -7.91 5.46 15.36
CA GLU A 177 -9.27 5.10 15.76
C GLU A 177 -9.21 4.29 17.07
N VAL A 178 -8.96 5.01 18.17
CA VAL A 178 -8.89 4.43 19.52
C VAL A 178 -10.11 4.85 20.34
N GLY A 179 -10.76 3.88 20.98
CA GLY A 179 -11.97 4.14 21.77
C GLY A 179 -13.11 4.69 20.91
N GLU A 180 -13.65 5.85 21.29
CA GLU A 180 -14.72 6.56 20.54
C GLU A 180 -14.16 7.67 19.62
N SER A 181 -12.85 7.71 19.42
CA SER A 181 -12.19 8.73 18.61
C SER A 181 -12.56 8.62 17.13
N GLU A 182 -12.99 9.73 16.51
CA GLU A 182 -13.15 9.84 15.05
C GLU A 182 -11.89 10.41 14.36
N ASP A 183 -10.75 10.37 15.07
CA ASP A 183 -9.49 10.90 14.59
C ASP A 183 -8.98 10.08 13.42
N ARG A 184 -9.03 10.66 12.23
CA ARG A 184 -8.50 10.05 11.01
C ARG A 184 -7.46 10.97 10.38
N LEU A 185 -6.45 10.39 9.75
CA LEU A 185 -5.44 11.10 8.97
C LEU A 185 -5.83 11.01 7.49
N HIS A 186 -6.43 12.07 6.93
CA HIS A 186 -6.95 12.06 5.54
C HIS A 186 -7.91 10.87 5.29
N GLY A 187 -8.75 10.57 6.28
CA GLY A 187 -9.67 9.43 6.29
C GLY A 187 -9.04 8.07 6.61
N MET A 188 -7.71 7.97 6.73
CA MET A 188 -7.02 6.75 7.15
C MET A 188 -7.12 6.57 8.67
N GLU A 189 -7.44 5.34 9.08
CA GLU A 189 -7.47 4.91 10.49
C GLU A 189 -6.06 4.58 10.97
N ARG A 190 -5.19 4.11 10.05
CA ARG A 190 -3.87 3.57 10.38
C ARG A 190 -2.82 3.97 9.37
N ILE A 191 -1.59 4.09 9.84
CA ILE A 191 -0.39 4.16 9.00
C ILE A 191 0.65 3.15 9.47
N ASN A 192 1.47 2.66 8.53
CA ASN A 192 2.60 1.79 8.84
C ASN A 192 3.90 2.55 8.66
N LEU A 193 4.70 2.65 9.73
CA LEU A 193 6.08 3.15 9.71
C LEU A 193 7.03 1.96 9.63
N LYS A 194 7.48 1.60 8.42
CA LYS A 194 8.43 0.50 8.21
C LYS A 194 9.87 0.97 8.42
N ALA A 195 10.60 0.22 9.25
CA ALA A 195 11.98 0.54 9.63
C ALA A 195 13.01 0.39 8.50
N MET A 196 12.62 -0.26 7.39
CA MET A 196 13.49 -0.62 6.26
C MET A 196 14.76 -1.36 6.72
N TYR A 197 14.60 -2.25 7.70
CA TYR A 197 15.73 -2.85 8.43
C TYR A 197 16.66 -3.67 7.51
N ASN A 198 16.07 -4.42 6.58
CA ASN A 198 16.80 -5.26 5.62
C ASN A 198 17.31 -4.50 4.39
N ASP A 199 16.87 -3.25 4.17
CA ASP A 199 17.19 -2.50 2.96
C ASP A 199 18.40 -1.57 3.18
N PRO A 200 19.59 -1.90 2.64
CA PRO A 200 20.75 -1.01 2.75
C PRO A 200 20.61 0.30 1.98
N SER A 201 19.67 0.41 1.03
CA SER A 201 19.45 1.65 0.28
C SER A 201 18.44 2.59 0.94
N GLN A 202 17.55 2.06 1.79
CA GLN A 202 16.36 2.75 2.31
C GLN A 202 15.40 3.28 1.20
N MET A 203 15.46 2.72 -0.01
CA MET A 203 14.74 3.21 -1.21
C MET A 203 14.01 2.12 -2.00
N ARG A 204 14.16 0.83 -1.65
CA ARG A 204 13.59 -0.27 -2.45
C ARG A 204 12.07 -0.26 -2.48
N GLU A 205 11.44 -0.06 -1.33
CA GLU A 205 9.98 0.03 -1.27
C GLU A 205 9.48 1.24 -2.06
N ALA A 206 10.15 2.39 -2.00
CA ALA A 206 9.77 3.56 -2.81
C ALA A 206 9.79 3.25 -4.32
N VAL A 207 10.82 2.55 -4.79
CA VAL A 207 10.92 2.11 -6.21
C VAL A 207 9.83 1.10 -6.54
N ALA A 208 9.61 0.11 -5.68
CA ALA A 208 8.63 -0.94 -5.91
C ALA A 208 7.19 -0.41 -5.93
N TRP A 209 6.79 0.37 -4.93
CA TRP A 209 5.43 0.93 -4.83
C TRP A 209 5.13 1.86 -6.00
N ARG A 210 6.10 2.68 -6.44
CA ARG A 210 5.94 3.51 -7.64
C ARG A 210 5.75 2.67 -8.90
N LEU A 211 6.51 1.59 -9.09
CA LEU A 211 6.34 0.73 -10.26
C LEU A 211 4.99 0.00 -10.25
N LEU A 212 4.55 -0.49 -9.08
CA LEU A 212 3.26 -1.15 -8.91
C LEU A 212 2.09 -0.19 -9.19
N GLU A 213 2.15 1.04 -8.70
CA GLU A 213 1.17 2.08 -9.04
C GLU A 213 1.11 2.29 -10.56
N ARG A 214 2.27 2.45 -11.23
CA ARG A 214 2.35 2.65 -12.69
C ARG A 214 1.90 1.44 -13.51
N ALA A 215 2.00 0.24 -12.92
CA ALA A 215 1.46 -1.00 -13.48
C ALA A 215 -0.08 -1.11 -13.33
N GLY A 216 -0.76 -0.10 -12.78
CA GLY A 216 -2.22 -0.09 -12.67
C GLY A 216 -2.76 -1.25 -11.83
N VAL A 217 -2.03 -1.61 -10.76
CA VAL A 217 -2.49 -2.57 -9.76
C VAL A 217 -2.90 -1.85 -8.47
N PRO A 218 -3.95 -2.32 -7.77
CA PRO A 218 -4.32 -1.77 -6.46
C PRO A 218 -3.22 -2.08 -5.45
N ALA A 219 -2.35 -1.08 -5.22
CA ALA A 219 -1.19 -1.16 -4.37
C ALA A 219 -1.21 -0.04 -3.32
N ALA A 220 -0.60 -0.31 -2.17
CA ALA A 220 -0.45 0.69 -1.11
C ALA A 220 0.38 1.89 -1.60
N GLN A 221 -0.03 3.09 -1.20
CA GLN A 221 0.76 4.30 -1.45
C GLN A 221 1.94 4.41 -0.46
N HIS A 222 2.97 5.16 -0.87
CA HIS A 222 4.25 5.27 -0.17
C HIS A 222 4.68 6.74 -0.03
N THR A 223 5.16 7.11 1.15
CA THR A 223 5.98 8.33 1.39
C THR A 223 7.01 8.04 2.49
N TYR A 224 7.81 9.03 2.92
CA TYR A 224 8.75 8.87 4.02
C TYR A 224 8.32 9.63 5.28
N ALA A 225 8.87 9.20 6.42
CA ALA A 225 8.84 10.00 7.64
C ALA A 225 10.14 9.89 8.43
N THR A 226 10.52 10.97 9.09
CA THR A 226 11.36 10.88 10.28
C THR A 226 10.48 10.56 11.48
N PHE A 227 10.96 9.72 12.39
CA PHE A 227 10.22 9.35 13.59
C PHE A 227 11.01 9.63 14.86
N SER A 228 10.36 10.18 15.87
CA SER A 228 10.95 10.44 17.20
C SER A 228 9.98 10.07 18.31
N ILE A 229 10.49 9.52 19.41
CA ILE A 229 9.75 9.28 20.65
C ILE A 229 10.42 10.09 21.77
N ASN A 230 9.65 10.98 22.39
CA ASN A 230 10.12 12.06 23.24
C ASN A 230 11.25 12.84 22.54
N ASP A 231 12.42 12.92 23.16
CA ASP A 231 13.60 13.59 22.61
C ASP A 231 14.53 12.63 21.84
N ARG A 232 14.13 11.37 21.67
CA ARG A 232 14.93 10.36 20.98
C ARG A 232 14.54 10.26 19.51
N TYR A 233 15.48 10.56 18.64
CA TYR A 233 15.38 10.25 17.21
C TYR A 233 15.38 8.73 16.99
N MET A 234 14.36 8.22 16.30
CA MET A 234 14.19 6.80 16.01
C MET A 234 14.63 6.45 14.58
N GLY A 235 14.84 7.44 13.71
CA GLY A 235 15.39 7.26 12.37
C GLY A 235 14.44 7.66 11.24
N LEU A 236 14.88 7.32 10.03
CA LEU A 236 14.08 7.37 8.81
C LEU A 236 13.18 6.13 8.72
N PHE A 237 11.93 6.31 8.29
CA PHE A 237 10.92 5.28 8.10
C PHE A 237 10.23 5.46 6.75
N SER A 238 9.80 4.35 6.16
CA SER A 238 8.87 4.35 5.04
C SER A 238 7.44 4.36 5.60
N VAL A 239 6.61 5.26 5.10
CA VAL A 239 5.19 5.37 5.44
C VAL A 239 4.40 4.64 4.37
N ILE A 240 3.79 3.51 4.73
CA ILE A 240 3.00 2.69 3.82
C ILE A 240 1.53 2.73 4.24
N GLU A 241 0.67 2.98 3.25
CA GLU A 241 -0.77 2.90 3.42
C GLU A 241 -1.20 1.53 3.97
N GLN A 242 -2.12 1.53 4.94
CA GLN A 242 -2.70 0.29 5.43
C GLN A 242 -3.74 -0.25 4.45
N VAL A 243 -3.60 -1.51 4.04
CA VAL A 243 -4.67 -2.22 3.32
C VAL A 243 -5.73 -2.66 4.33
N ASP A 244 -6.82 -1.90 4.40
CA ASP A 244 -7.99 -2.10 5.25
C ASP A 244 -9.29 -1.64 4.56
N LYS A 245 -10.40 -1.50 5.30
CA LYS A 245 -11.69 -1.07 4.74
C LYS A 245 -11.63 0.28 4.04
N LYS A 246 -10.77 1.21 4.48
CA LYS A 246 -10.62 2.51 3.83
C LYS A 246 -9.92 2.35 2.47
N PHE A 247 -8.85 1.57 2.42
CA PHE A 247 -8.20 1.19 1.16
C PHE A 247 -9.21 0.58 0.19
N LEU A 248 -10.01 -0.38 0.66
CA LEU A 248 -11.02 -1.04 -0.17
C LEU A 248 -12.06 -0.05 -0.70
N LYS A 249 -12.50 0.90 0.12
CA LYS A 249 -13.44 1.94 -0.29
C LYS A 249 -12.88 2.84 -1.37
N ASP A 250 -11.60 3.19 -1.28
CA ASP A 250 -10.95 4.06 -2.25
C ASP A 250 -10.74 3.37 -3.60
N HIS A 251 -10.48 2.05 -3.61
CA HIS A 251 -10.24 1.28 -4.83
C HIS A 251 -11.48 0.62 -5.44
N PHE A 252 -12.48 0.25 -4.64
CA PHE A 252 -13.65 -0.52 -5.07
C PHE A 252 -14.99 0.20 -4.83
N GLY A 253 -14.98 1.37 -4.19
CA GLY A 253 -16.15 2.23 -4.03
C GLY A 253 -17.29 1.53 -3.26
N LYS A 254 -18.44 1.32 -3.92
CA LYS A 254 -19.60 0.65 -3.31
C LYS A 254 -19.38 -0.85 -3.10
N ASN A 255 -18.41 -1.44 -3.79
CA ASN A 255 -18.03 -2.84 -3.69
C ASN A 255 -16.94 -3.08 -2.63
N ALA A 256 -16.90 -2.28 -1.56
CA ALA A 256 -15.87 -2.32 -0.52
C ALA A 256 -16.21 -3.21 0.69
N GLU A 257 -17.39 -3.81 0.74
CA GLU A 257 -17.90 -4.59 1.89
C GLU A 257 -17.56 -6.09 1.84
N GLY A 258 -16.86 -6.55 0.80
CA GLY A 258 -16.52 -7.97 0.62
C GLY A 258 -15.37 -8.48 1.49
N ASN A 259 -14.95 -9.73 1.24
CA ASN A 259 -13.91 -10.41 2.03
C ASN A 259 -12.49 -10.00 1.60
N LEU A 260 -11.68 -9.58 2.57
CA LEU A 260 -10.27 -9.30 2.42
C LEU A 260 -9.45 -10.37 3.14
N TYR A 261 -8.69 -11.16 2.38
CA TYR A 261 -7.75 -12.13 2.93
C TYR A 261 -6.33 -11.59 2.88
N LYS A 262 -5.60 -11.66 3.98
CA LYS A 262 -4.15 -11.46 4.01
C LYS A 262 -3.43 -12.81 4.00
N ALA A 263 -2.52 -13.00 3.06
CA ALA A 263 -1.79 -14.23 2.85
C ALA A 263 -0.54 -14.32 3.75
N TYR A 264 -0.36 -15.47 4.38
CA TYR A 264 0.74 -15.83 5.27
C TYR A 264 1.18 -17.28 5.06
N CYS A 265 2.33 -17.64 5.64
CA CYS A 265 2.63 -19.03 5.95
C CYS A 265 2.16 -19.33 7.38
N GLY A 266 1.09 -20.12 7.51
CA GLY A 266 0.41 -20.37 8.77
C GLY A 266 0.02 -21.84 8.97
N ASP A 267 -1.10 -22.03 9.65
CA ASP A 267 -1.71 -23.29 10.08
C ASP A 267 -1.80 -24.41 9.01
N ILE A 268 -1.92 -24.06 7.73
CA ILE A 268 -2.06 -25.01 6.62
C ILE A 268 -0.91 -24.92 5.60
N GLY A 269 0.18 -24.23 5.96
CA GLY A 269 1.34 -23.96 5.11
C GLY A 269 1.33 -22.54 4.55
N CYS A 270 2.07 -22.31 3.46
CA CYS A 270 2.05 -21.03 2.75
C CYS A 270 0.81 -20.91 1.87
N ALA A 271 0.37 -19.68 1.64
CA ALA A 271 -0.76 -19.32 0.81
C ALA A 271 -0.42 -19.49 -0.69
N THR A 272 -0.30 -20.74 -1.15
CA THR A 272 0.11 -21.07 -2.53
C THR A 272 -1.01 -20.95 -3.54
N LEU A 273 -2.28 -20.90 -3.09
CA LEU A 273 -3.49 -21.10 -3.90
C LEU A 273 -3.53 -22.47 -4.60
N GLU A 274 -2.81 -23.46 -4.09
CA GLU A 274 -3.00 -24.85 -4.50
C GLU A 274 -4.35 -25.39 -4.05
N HIS A 275 -4.94 -26.25 -4.88
CA HIS A 275 -6.16 -26.96 -4.54
C HIS A 275 -5.93 -27.95 -3.40
N ARG A 276 -6.79 -27.89 -2.38
CA ARG A 276 -6.71 -28.72 -1.18
C ARG A 276 -8.00 -29.52 -1.01
N PRO A 277 -8.11 -30.74 -1.56
CA PRO A 277 -9.27 -31.58 -1.31
C PRO A 277 -9.30 -32.03 0.17
N GLY A 278 -10.49 -32.01 0.76
CA GLY A 278 -10.74 -32.56 2.09
C GLY A 278 -10.49 -34.07 2.11
N ARG A 279 -10.08 -34.60 3.27
CA ARG A 279 -9.87 -36.05 3.46
C ARG A 279 -11.15 -36.87 3.25
N ASP A 280 -12.29 -36.22 3.45
CA ASP A 280 -13.65 -36.72 3.25
C ASP A 280 -14.18 -36.46 1.83
N GLY A 281 -13.34 -35.97 0.91
CA GLY A 281 -13.71 -35.61 -0.45
C GLY A 281 -14.40 -34.25 -0.57
N ALA A 282 -14.53 -33.49 0.52
CA ALA A 282 -15.14 -32.17 0.44
C ALA A 282 -14.21 -31.14 -0.20
N ASP A 283 -14.80 -30.16 -0.86
CA ASP A 283 -14.11 -29.08 -1.57
C ASP A 283 -14.85 -27.77 -1.28
N SER A 284 -14.72 -27.28 -0.05
CA SER A 284 -15.41 -26.08 0.44
C SER A 284 -14.39 -25.13 1.08
N GLY A 285 -14.83 -24.10 1.80
CA GLY A 285 -13.92 -23.18 2.47
C GLY A 285 -13.17 -23.77 3.66
N ARG A 286 -13.68 -24.84 4.28
CA ARG A 286 -13.14 -25.42 5.52
C ARG A 286 -11.73 -26.02 5.39
N GLN A 287 -11.24 -26.22 4.17
CA GLN A 287 -9.90 -26.72 3.87
C GLN A 287 -8.83 -25.63 3.90
N TYR A 288 -9.25 -24.35 3.92
CA TYR A 288 -8.37 -23.19 3.84
C TYR A 288 -8.07 -22.54 5.20
N PHE A 289 -8.44 -23.21 6.29
CA PHE A 289 -8.00 -22.94 7.65
C PHE A 289 -8.14 -24.20 8.50
N THR A 290 -7.41 -24.27 9.61
CA THR A 290 -7.55 -25.31 10.63
C THR A 290 -8.64 -24.89 11.61
N ALA A 291 -9.67 -25.71 11.79
CA ALA A 291 -10.73 -25.45 12.75
C ALA A 291 -10.15 -25.26 14.17
N GLY A 292 -10.50 -24.15 14.83
CA GLY A 292 -9.98 -23.78 16.15
C GLY A 292 -8.62 -23.06 16.16
N SER A 293 -7.98 -22.87 15.00
CA SER A 293 -6.81 -21.97 14.90
C SER A 293 -7.19 -20.53 15.27
N ARG A 294 -6.26 -19.84 15.93
CA ARG A 294 -6.37 -18.38 16.10
C ARG A 294 -6.28 -17.75 14.71
N GLU A 295 -6.98 -16.64 14.51
CA GLU A 295 -6.98 -15.93 13.24
C GLU A 295 -5.56 -15.53 12.80
N ASP A 296 -4.72 -15.09 13.74
CA ASP A 296 -3.31 -14.78 13.48
C ASP A 296 -2.42 -15.99 13.17
N ASP A 297 -2.89 -17.22 13.41
CA ASP A 297 -2.17 -18.42 12.99
C ASP A 297 -2.61 -18.86 11.57
N ARG A 298 -3.66 -18.25 10.99
CA ARG A 298 -4.20 -18.68 9.70
C ARG A 298 -3.32 -18.29 8.53
N THR A 299 -3.28 -19.17 7.56
CA THR A 299 -2.61 -19.00 6.25
C THR A 299 -3.29 -17.91 5.41
N TYR A 300 -4.62 -17.89 5.39
CA TYR A 300 -5.42 -16.80 4.82
C TYR A 300 -6.17 -16.13 5.97
N ARG A 301 -5.64 -15.01 6.47
CA ARG A 301 -6.27 -14.28 7.57
C ARG A 301 -7.36 -13.38 7.00
N LEU A 302 -8.61 -13.65 7.35
CA LEU A 302 -9.73 -12.82 6.96
C LEU A 302 -9.68 -11.52 7.77
N LYS A 303 -9.68 -10.37 7.10
CA LYS A 303 -9.51 -9.01 7.69
C LYS A 303 -10.77 -8.15 7.60
N THR A 304 -11.84 -8.70 7.07
CA THR A 304 -13.18 -8.11 7.01
C THR A 304 -14.20 -9.22 7.22
N ASN A 305 -15.38 -8.89 7.74
CA ASN A 305 -16.47 -9.86 7.93
C ASN A 305 -16.10 -11.07 8.82
N GLU A 306 -15.13 -10.89 9.72
CA GLU A 306 -14.62 -11.96 10.61
C GLU A 306 -15.70 -12.53 11.52
N ASP A 307 -16.58 -11.66 12.01
CA ASP A 307 -17.69 -12.01 12.91
C ASP A 307 -18.99 -12.39 12.19
N ASP A 308 -19.01 -12.39 10.85
CA ASP A 308 -20.17 -12.79 10.05
C ASP A 308 -20.06 -14.28 9.67
N PRO A 309 -20.86 -15.19 10.25
CA PRO A 309 -20.79 -16.62 9.95
C PRO A 309 -21.15 -16.97 8.49
N ALA A 310 -21.86 -16.09 7.78
CA ALA A 310 -22.22 -16.30 6.38
C ALA A 310 -21.10 -15.90 5.41
N ALA A 311 -20.25 -14.94 5.80
CA ALA A 311 -19.14 -14.46 4.98
C ALA A 311 -17.79 -15.08 5.37
N SER A 312 -17.63 -15.55 6.61
CA SER A 312 -16.38 -16.13 7.12
C SER A 312 -16.22 -17.64 6.84
N THR A 313 -16.96 -18.21 5.89
CA THR A 313 -16.90 -19.65 5.57
C THR A 313 -15.70 -20.05 4.70
N TYR A 314 -15.08 -19.08 4.01
CA TYR A 314 -14.00 -19.25 3.02
C TYR A 314 -14.44 -19.97 1.73
N ASP A 315 -15.74 -20.15 1.49
CA ASP A 315 -16.24 -20.84 0.29
C ASP A 315 -15.95 -20.06 -1.01
N ASP A 316 -15.86 -18.74 -0.93
CA ASP A 316 -15.41 -17.85 -2.00
C ASP A 316 -13.93 -18.08 -2.34
N LEU A 317 -13.06 -18.20 -1.33
CA LEU A 317 -11.65 -18.56 -1.54
C LEU A 317 -11.53 -19.95 -2.17
N ALA A 318 -12.33 -20.92 -1.73
CA ALA A 318 -12.37 -22.25 -2.32
C ALA A 318 -12.80 -22.20 -3.79
N ALA A 319 -13.78 -21.35 -4.14
CA ALA A 319 -14.20 -21.14 -5.51
C ALA A 319 -13.08 -20.57 -6.37
N LEU A 320 -12.35 -19.55 -5.88
CA LEU A 320 -11.16 -19.01 -6.56
C LEU A 320 -10.13 -20.11 -6.81
N VAL A 321 -9.77 -20.86 -5.77
CA VAL A 321 -8.74 -21.90 -5.87
C VAL A 321 -9.16 -23.01 -6.86
N ARG A 322 -10.43 -23.41 -6.88
CA ARG A 322 -10.93 -24.37 -7.89
C ARG A 322 -10.77 -23.87 -9.32
N ALA A 323 -11.12 -22.61 -9.57
CA ALA A 323 -10.99 -21.98 -10.89
C ALA A 323 -9.52 -21.92 -11.32
N VAL A 324 -8.64 -21.43 -10.45
CA VAL A 324 -7.19 -21.31 -10.68
C VAL A 324 -6.53 -22.66 -11.01
N ASN A 325 -6.98 -23.74 -10.37
CA ASN A 325 -6.43 -25.08 -10.57
C ASN A 325 -7.16 -25.88 -11.66
N GLY A 326 -8.18 -25.29 -12.29
CA GLY A 326 -8.99 -25.92 -13.33
C GLY A 326 -9.66 -27.21 -12.86
N VAL A 327 -10.09 -27.28 -11.59
CA VAL A 327 -10.55 -28.52 -10.93
C VAL A 327 -11.76 -29.14 -11.64
N GLN A 328 -12.62 -28.30 -12.22
CA GLN A 328 -13.83 -28.74 -12.92
C GLN A 328 -13.61 -29.00 -14.41
N LEU A 329 -12.39 -28.79 -14.92
CA LEU A 329 -12.06 -28.93 -16.32
C LEU A 329 -11.41 -30.30 -16.59
N THR A 330 -11.65 -30.82 -17.78
CA THR A 330 -11.05 -32.09 -18.24
C THR A 330 -9.86 -31.81 -19.16
N GLY A 331 -9.05 -32.83 -19.47
CA GLY A 331 -7.94 -32.71 -20.43
C GLY A 331 -6.54 -32.59 -19.81
N GLY A 332 -6.36 -32.95 -18.54
CA GLY A 332 -5.03 -32.89 -17.91
C GLY A 332 -4.44 -31.49 -17.97
N ASP A 333 -3.14 -31.36 -18.20
CA ASP A 333 -2.45 -30.06 -18.26
C ASP A 333 -2.90 -29.18 -19.45
N ASP A 334 -3.39 -29.77 -20.55
CA ASP A 334 -3.87 -29.05 -21.72
C ASP A 334 -5.13 -28.21 -21.41
N ARG A 335 -5.83 -28.53 -20.31
CA ARG A 335 -7.01 -27.76 -19.86
C ARG A 335 -6.70 -26.28 -19.65
N PHE A 336 -5.48 -25.95 -19.24
CA PHE A 336 -5.06 -24.57 -18.97
C PHE A 336 -4.84 -23.74 -20.24
N ALA A 337 -4.69 -24.40 -21.40
CA ALA A 337 -4.62 -23.71 -22.69
C ALA A 337 -5.99 -23.50 -23.33
N SER A 338 -7.08 -23.96 -22.70
CA SER A 338 -8.42 -23.93 -23.28
C SER A 338 -9.18 -22.62 -22.99
N ASP A 339 -10.08 -22.24 -23.91
CA ASP A 339 -11.02 -21.14 -23.72
C ASP A 339 -11.90 -21.33 -22.47
N ALA A 340 -12.23 -22.59 -22.13
CA ALA A 340 -13.02 -22.90 -20.95
C ALA A 340 -12.28 -22.53 -19.64
N PHE A 341 -10.95 -22.70 -19.60
CA PHE A 341 -10.15 -22.24 -18.47
C PHE A 341 -10.13 -20.72 -18.38
N ARG A 342 -9.89 -20.04 -19.50
CA ARG A 342 -9.94 -18.58 -19.57
C ARG A 342 -11.28 -18.04 -19.05
N GLU A 343 -12.39 -18.55 -19.58
CA GLU A 343 -13.73 -18.13 -19.17
C GLU A 343 -13.95 -18.37 -17.66
N THR A 344 -13.55 -19.54 -17.15
CA THR A 344 -13.71 -19.90 -15.74
C THR A 344 -12.94 -18.94 -14.82
N VAL A 345 -11.69 -18.60 -15.15
CA VAL A 345 -10.87 -17.75 -14.29
C VAL A 345 -11.23 -16.27 -14.41
N GLU A 346 -11.54 -15.77 -15.61
CA GLU A 346 -12.02 -14.39 -15.82
C GLU A 346 -13.38 -14.14 -15.14
N GLN A 347 -14.18 -15.18 -14.87
CA GLN A 347 -15.41 -15.06 -14.11
C GLN A 347 -15.20 -14.87 -12.59
N ILE A 348 -14.01 -15.11 -12.04
CA ILE A 348 -13.80 -15.06 -10.59
C ILE A 348 -12.58 -14.25 -10.16
N LEU A 349 -11.72 -13.86 -11.10
CA LEU A 349 -10.48 -13.13 -10.82
C LEU A 349 -10.29 -11.99 -11.81
N ASN A 350 -9.82 -10.86 -11.31
CA ASN A 350 -9.21 -9.82 -12.12
C ASN A 350 -7.83 -10.30 -12.65
N VAL A 351 -7.87 -11.12 -13.70
CA VAL A 351 -6.68 -11.67 -14.37
C VAL A 351 -5.75 -10.56 -14.88
N PRO A 352 -6.23 -9.49 -15.54
CA PRO A 352 -5.37 -8.38 -15.95
C PRO A 352 -4.55 -7.77 -14.80
N ALA A 353 -5.17 -7.47 -13.66
CA ALA A 353 -4.47 -6.92 -12.50
C ALA A 353 -3.40 -7.90 -11.98
N PHE A 354 -3.70 -9.20 -11.90
CA PHE A 354 -2.71 -10.20 -11.49
C PHE A 354 -1.53 -10.30 -12.47
N LEU A 355 -1.79 -10.34 -13.78
CA LEU A 355 -0.72 -10.42 -14.79
C LEU A 355 0.12 -9.14 -14.82
N ARG A 356 -0.49 -7.97 -14.58
CA ARG A 356 0.26 -6.72 -14.45
C ARG A 356 1.16 -6.71 -13.21
N TRP A 357 0.63 -7.16 -12.08
CA TRP A 357 1.41 -7.36 -10.85
C TRP A 357 2.57 -8.33 -11.10
N ALA A 358 2.31 -9.48 -11.71
CA ALA A 358 3.33 -10.49 -11.96
C ALA A 358 4.45 -9.95 -12.86
N GLY A 359 4.11 -9.16 -13.88
CA GLY A 359 5.07 -8.50 -14.76
C GLY A 359 5.94 -7.48 -14.01
N ALA A 360 5.34 -6.63 -13.18
CA ALA A 360 6.10 -5.71 -12.33
C ALA A 360 6.98 -6.47 -11.31
N ASN A 361 6.46 -7.55 -10.71
CA ASN A 361 7.15 -8.31 -9.68
C ASN A 361 8.38 -9.05 -10.22
N VAL A 362 8.30 -9.65 -11.43
CA VAL A 362 9.46 -10.31 -12.06
C VAL A 362 10.54 -9.31 -12.44
N LEU A 363 10.17 -8.08 -12.85
CA LEU A 363 11.13 -7.00 -13.12
C LEU A 363 11.78 -6.49 -11.83
N LEU A 364 11.03 -6.40 -10.73
CA LEU A 364 11.61 -6.06 -9.42
C LEU A 364 12.47 -7.18 -8.84
N GLY A 365 12.31 -8.42 -9.31
CA GLY A 365 12.92 -9.61 -8.70
C GLY A 365 12.55 -9.77 -7.24
N SER A 366 11.36 -9.32 -6.85
CA SER A 366 10.90 -9.46 -5.48
C SER A 366 10.44 -10.90 -5.27
N TRP A 367 11.16 -11.59 -4.40
CA TRP A 367 10.97 -13.02 -4.14
C TRP A 367 10.15 -13.26 -2.87
N ASP A 368 10.18 -12.35 -1.90
CA ASP A 368 9.57 -12.52 -0.58
C ASP A 368 8.05 -12.25 -0.59
N ASN A 369 7.34 -12.85 -1.54
CA ASN A 369 5.91 -12.74 -1.72
C ASN A 369 5.36 -14.02 -2.38
N TYR A 370 4.22 -13.94 -3.08
CA TYR A 370 3.63 -15.07 -3.82
C TYR A 370 4.66 -15.88 -4.62
N PHE A 371 5.78 -15.31 -5.05
CA PHE A 371 6.81 -15.94 -5.89
C PHE A 371 7.74 -16.97 -5.22
N ALA A 372 8.32 -16.71 -4.05
CA ALA A 372 9.19 -17.68 -3.36
C ALA A 372 8.62 -18.10 -2.00
N THR A 373 8.06 -17.15 -1.25
CA THR A 373 7.44 -17.32 0.08
C THR A 373 5.94 -17.02 0.00
N PRO A 374 5.06 -17.87 -0.56
CA PRO A 374 3.67 -17.50 -0.85
C PRO A 374 2.88 -16.94 0.35
N SER A 375 2.96 -15.62 0.48
CA SER A 375 2.61 -14.74 1.60
C SER A 375 2.84 -13.30 1.12
N ASN A 376 2.64 -12.29 1.97
CA ASN A 376 2.88 -10.88 1.61
C ASN A 376 2.05 -10.41 0.40
N TYR A 377 0.79 -10.85 0.35
CA TYR A 377 -0.20 -10.30 -0.55
C TYR A 377 -1.58 -10.36 0.10
N TYR A 378 -2.53 -9.66 -0.50
CA TYR A 378 -3.94 -9.74 -0.16
C TYR A 378 -4.75 -10.26 -1.35
N LEU A 379 -5.87 -10.90 -1.04
CA LEU A 379 -6.92 -11.23 -1.98
C LEU A 379 -8.19 -10.54 -1.53
N TYR A 380 -8.77 -9.75 -2.42
CA TYR A 380 -10.02 -9.07 -2.13
C TYR A 380 -11.16 -9.57 -2.99
N ASN A 381 -12.16 -10.19 -2.38
CA ASN A 381 -13.41 -10.54 -3.03
C ASN A 381 -14.36 -9.33 -3.00
N SER A 382 -14.42 -8.59 -4.11
CA SER A 382 -15.26 -7.40 -4.25
C SER A 382 -16.71 -7.69 -4.66
N GLY A 383 -17.01 -8.94 -5.03
CA GLY A 383 -18.23 -9.29 -5.75
C GLY A 383 -18.34 -8.58 -7.09
N ARG A 384 -19.56 -8.45 -7.62
CA ARG A 384 -19.82 -7.85 -8.93
C ARG A 384 -20.31 -6.40 -8.80
N LEU A 385 -19.99 -5.57 -9.78
CA LEU A 385 -20.44 -4.18 -9.82
C LEU A 385 -21.97 -4.12 -9.76
N GLY A 386 -22.50 -3.29 -8.85
CA GLY A 386 -23.95 -3.16 -8.67
C GLY A 386 -24.59 -4.23 -7.77
N ASP A 387 -23.83 -5.23 -7.32
CA ASP A 387 -24.25 -6.24 -6.34
C ASP A 387 -23.17 -6.44 -5.25
N PRO A 388 -22.90 -5.40 -4.44
CA PRO A 388 -21.84 -5.45 -3.43
C PRO A 388 -22.13 -6.43 -2.29
N ALA A 389 -23.40 -6.76 -2.03
CA ALA A 389 -23.79 -7.74 -1.01
C ALA A 389 -23.71 -9.20 -1.51
N GLY A 390 -23.66 -9.40 -2.84
CA GLY A 390 -23.60 -10.72 -3.46
C GLY A 390 -22.21 -11.34 -3.57
N PHE A 391 -21.18 -10.78 -2.91
CA PHE A 391 -19.79 -11.21 -3.08
C PHE A 391 -19.53 -12.68 -2.72
N MET A 392 -20.30 -13.27 -1.80
CA MET A 392 -20.21 -14.71 -1.50
C MET A 392 -20.84 -15.58 -2.60
N ALA A 393 -21.91 -15.10 -3.24
CA ALA A 393 -22.63 -15.85 -4.27
C ALA A 393 -21.97 -15.75 -5.66
N ARG A 394 -21.43 -14.56 -5.98
CA ARG A 394 -20.71 -14.27 -7.23
C ARG A 394 -19.36 -13.63 -6.91
N PRO A 395 -18.40 -14.41 -6.38
CA PRO A 395 -17.10 -13.88 -6.00
C PRO A 395 -16.36 -13.31 -7.20
N TYR A 396 -15.62 -12.23 -6.96
CA TYR A 396 -14.70 -11.66 -7.93
C TYR A 396 -13.50 -11.06 -7.20
N PHE A 397 -12.38 -11.76 -7.32
CA PHE A 397 -11.15 -11.50 -6.58
C PHE A 397 -10.23 -10.54 -7.31
N THR A 398 -9.53 -9.71 -6.54
CA THR A 398 -8.40 -8.91 -7.02
C THR A 398 -7.19 -9.16 -6.12
N PHE A 399 -6.03 -9.41 -6.73
CA PHE A 399 -4.75 -9.59 -6.03
C PHE A 399 -4.14 -8.23 -5.70
N MET A 400 -3.62 -8.07 -4.47
CA MET A 400 -3.00 -6.81 -4.03
C MET A 400 -1.64 -7.07 -3.35
N PRO A 401 -0.55 -6.42 -3.81
CA PRO A 401 0.79 -6.60 -3.25
C PRO A 401 0.93 -6.09 -1.81
N TRP A 402 1.83 -6.72 -1.03
CA TRP A 402 2.27 -6.25 0.28
C TRP A 402 3.78 -6.54 0.46
N ASP A 403 4.46 -5.77 1.32
CA ASP A 403 5.84 -6.04 1.79
C ASP A 403 6.93 -6.17 0.69
N TYR A 404 7.47 -5.05 0.21
CA TYR A 404 8.37 -5.01 -0.97
C TYR A 404 9.83 -4.64 -0.65
N ASP A 405 10.27 -4.78 0.60
CA ASP A 405 11.64 -4.48 1.01
C ASP A 405 12.66 -5.43 0.36
N ASN A 406 12.32 -6.72 0.26
CA ASN A 406 13.09 -7.77 -0.42
C ASN A 406 12.88 -7.74 -1.94
N SER A 407 13.38 -6.69 -2.58
CA SER A 407 13.31 -6.46 -4.02
C SER A 407 14.60 -5.85 -4.56
N SER A 408 14.70 -5.70 -5.88
CA SER A 408 15.77 -5.00 -6.59
C SER A 408 17.18 -5.42 -6.13
N GLY A 409 17.41 -6.73 -6.13
CA GLY A 409 18.72 -7.32 -5.89
C GLY A 409 19.06 -7.64 -4.44
N ILE A 410 18.12 -7.63 -3.50
CA ILE A 410 18.31 -8.30 -2.19
C ILE A 410 18.25 -9.81 -2.37
N ASP A 411 19.26 -10.50 -1.87
CA ASP A 411 19.31 -11.96 -1.86
C ASP A 411 19.93 -12.51 -0.55
N PHE A 412 19.35 -13.60 -0.06
CA PHE A 412 19.85 -14.35 1.10
C PHE A 412 20.21 -15.80 0.75
N PHE A 413 20.06 -16.20 -0.51
CA PHE A 413 20.02 -17.61 -0.91
C PHE A 413 21.11 -17.97 -1.93
N SER A 414 21.92 -16.99 -2.35
CA SER A 414 22.80 -17.07 -3.52
C SER A 414 22.03 -17.31 -4.82
N THR A 415 20.81 -16.77 -4.91
CA THR A 415 19.94 -16.92 -6.08
C THR A 415 20.10 -15.73 -7.04
N PRO A 416 20.34 -15.97 -8.34
CA PRO A 416 20.50 -14.90 -9.32
C PRO A 416 19.15 -14.37 -9.84
N TRP A 417 18.38 -13.69 -8.98
CA TRP A 417 17.04 -13.17 -9.29
C TRP A 417 16.98 -12.25 -10.53
N GLN A 418 18.08 -11.59 -10.88
CA GLN A 418 18.17 -10.77 -12.09
C GLN A 418 18.06 -11.59 -13.39
N TYR A 419 18.30 -12.92 -13.33
CA TYR A 419 18.28 -13.79 -14.49
C TYR A 419 17.05 -14.69 -14.60
N THR A 420 16.01 -14.46 -13.78
CA THR A 420 14.79 -15.27 -13.83
C THR A 420 14.17 -15.33 -15.22
N ASP A 421 13.70 -16.52 -15.59
CA ASP A 421 12.91 -16.74 -16.79
C ASP A 421 11.57 -16.00 -16.66
N LEU A 422 11.15 -15.30 -17.72
CA LEU A 422 9.91 -14.52 -17.74
C LEU A 422 8.67 -15.40 -17.63
N LEU A 423 8.72 -16.67 -18.06
CA LEU A 423 7.61 -17.62 -18.05
C LEU A 423 7.79 -18.77 -17.03
N ASP A 424 9.01 -19.02 -16.55
CA ASP A 424 9.31 -20.06 -15.54
C ASP A 424 9.97 -19.48 -14.28
N TRP A 425 9.19 -18.72 -13.51
CA TRP A 425 9.63 -18.23 -12.21
C TRP A 425 9.92 -19.35 -11.19
N PRO A 426 9.05 -20.39 -11.02
CA PRO A 426 9.27 -21.43 -10.01
C PRO A 426 10.68 -22.02 -10.04
N ALA A 427 11.26 -22.24 -11.22
CA ALA A 427 12.63 -22.76 -11.34
C ALA A 427 13.69 -21.94 -10.57
N MET A 428 13.51 -20.62 -10.43
CA MET A 428 14.44 -19.74 -9.71
C MET A 428 14.33 -19.87 -8.19
N SER A 429 13.24 -20.42 -7.66
CA SER A 429 13.05 -20.60 -6.22
C SER A 429 13.77 -21.81 -5.62
N ARG A 430 14.50 -22.60 -6.42
CA ARG A 430 15.12 -23.86 -5.97
C ARG A 430 16.06 -23.68 -4.79
N ASP A 431 16.96 -22.70 -4.85
CA ASP A 431 17.91 -22.44 -3.76
C ASP A 431 17.21 -21.90 -2.51
N TYR A 432 16.19 -21.07 -2.69
CA TYR A 432 15.31 -20.65 -1.61
C TYR A 432 14.66 -21.86 -0.93
N CYS A 433 14.03 -22.77 -1.68
CA CYS A 433 13.37 -23.95 -1.13
C CYS A 433 14.35 -24.89 -0.43
N ARG A 434 15.54 -25.10 -1.02
CA ARG A 434 16.61 -25.91 -0.45
C ARG A 434 17.11 -25.36 0.89
N ILE A 435 17.33 -24.04 0.98
CA ILE A 435 17.85 -23.38 2.19
C ILE A 435 16.79 -23.31 3.29
N THR A 436 15.54 -23.03 2.92
CA THR A 436 14.42 -22.94 3.87
C THR A 436 13.84 -24.31 4.26
N HIS A 437 14.40 -25.40 3.73
CA HIS A 437 13.90 -26.77 3.93
C HIS A 437 12.41 -26.90 3.60
N ALA A 438 11.96 -26.13 2.60
CA ALA A 438 10.60 -26.26 2.10
C ALA A 438 10.40 -27.69 1.57
N PRO A 439 9.21 -28.29 1.75
CA PRO A 439 8.94 -29.67 1.35
C PRO A 439 8.87 -29.90 -0.18
N HIS A 440 9.21 -28.89 -0.98
CA HIS A 440 9.10 -28.90 -2.43
C HIS A 440 10.43 -28.49 -3.06
N GLU A 441 10.73 -28.98 -4.28
CA GLU A 441 11.95 -28.62 -5.00
C GLU A 441 11.95 -27.17 -5.48
N VAL A 442 10.75 -26.63 -5.74
CA VAL A 442 10.47 -25.25 -6.16
C VAL A 442 9.15 -24.79 -5.55
N SER A 443 8.94 -23.47 -5.43
CA SER A 443 7.69 -22.86 -4.99
C SER A 443 6.54 -23.23 -5.93
N ARG A 444 5.37 -23.53 -5.34
CA ARG A 444 4.18 -23.98 -6.06
C ARG A 444 3.24 -22.80 -6.32
N LEU A 445 3.18 -22.37 -7.57
CA LEU A 445 2.54 -21.11 -7.98
C LEU A 445 1.42 -21.36 -9.01
N PRO A 446 0.36 -22.10 -8.69
CA PRO A 446 -0.69 -22.46 -9.65
C PRO A 446 -1.34 -21.26 -10.31
N LEU A 447 -1.51 -20.13 -9.62
CA LEU A 447 -2.10 -18.93 -10.23
C LEU A 447 -1.23 -18.40 -11.37
N PHE A 448 0.07 -18.28 -11.16
CA PHE A 448 0.99 -17.81 -12.21
C PHE A 448 1.16 -18.87 -13.31
N THR A 449 1.51 -20.10 -12.93
CA THR A 449 1.88 -21.16 -13.88
C THR A 449 0.71 -21.64 -14.73
N ASN A 450 -0.51 -21.69 -14.20
CA ASN A 450 -1.67 -22.12 -14.99
C ASN A 450 -2.16 -21.01 -15.92
N LEU A 451 -2.14 -19.74 -15.48
CA LEU A 451 -2.53 -18.61 -16.34
C LEU A 451 -1.61 -18.50 -17.56
N LEU A 452 -0.29 -18.58 -17.37
CA LEU A 452 0.66 -18.43 -18.49
C LEU A 452 0.69 -19.61 -19.47
N ARG A 453 -0.02 -20.71 -19.19
CA ARG A 453 -0.25 -21.77 -20.18
C ARG A 453 -1.31 -21.38 -21.22
N HIS A 454 -2.16 -20.40 -20.94
CA HIS A 454 -3.10 -19.87 -21.92
C HIS A 454 -2.41 -18.82 -22.81
N HIS A 455 -2.51 -18.98 -24.12
CA HIS A 455 -1.81 -18.13 -25.09
C HIS A 455 -2.10 -16.63 -24.88
N ASP A 456 -3.37 -16.25 -24.76
CA ASP A 456 -3.75 -14.84 -24.67
C ASP A 456 -3.34 -14.18 -23.35
N PHE A 457 -3.32 -14.94 -22.25
CA PHE A 457 -2.82 -14.44 -20.97
C PHE A 457 -1.31 -14.23 -21.02
N CYS A 458 -0.58 -15.18 -21.63
CA CYS A 458 0.86 -15.03 -21.86
C CYS A 458 1.16 -13.83 -22.77
N GLN A 459 0.42 -13.66 -23.87
CA GLN A 459 0.53 -12.50 -24.77
C GLN A 459 0.31 -11.17 -24.03
N TYR A 460 -0.77 -11.07 -23.24
CA TYR A 460 -1.05 -9.88 -22.43
C TYR A 460 0.06 -9.58 -21.42
N TYR A 461 0.52 -10.60 -20.70
CA TYR A 461 1.60 -10.50 -19.73
C TYR A 461 2.91 -9.99 -20.36
N LEU A 462 3.29 -10.52 -21.53
CA LEU A 462 4.50 -10.10 -22.23
C LEU A 462 4.38 -8.68 -22.80
N ASP A 463 3.21 -8.30 -23.31
CA ASP A 463 2.94 -6.92 -23.76
C ASP A 463 3.04 -5.91 -22.61
N HIS A 464 2.53 -6.25 -21.43
CA HIS A 464 2.67 -5.41 -20.25
C HIS A 464 4.12 -5.31 -19.77
N LEU A 465 4.86 -6.41 -19.77
CA LEU A 465 6.29 -6.43 -19.43
C LEU A 465 7.10 -5.51 -20.34
N GLU A 466 6.88 -5.61 -21.65
CA GLU A 466 7.55 -4.77 -22.63
C GLU A 466 7.19 -3.29 -22.44
N TYR A 467 5.91 -2.99 -22.18
CA TYR A 467 5.47 -1.65 -21.81
C TYR A 467 6.22 -1.10 -20.59
N LEU A 468 6.33 -1.86 -19.50
CA LEU A 468 7.07 -1.42 -18.30
C LEU A 468 8.57 -1.22 -18.60
N LEU A 469 9.18 -2.07 -19.42
CA LEU A 469 10.58 -1.88 -19.83
C LEU A 469 10.75 -0.63 -20.70
N ASP A 470 9.79 -0.29 -21.55
CA ASP A 470 9.83 0.92 -22.39
C ASP A 470 9.57 2.20 -21.57
N THR A 471 8.76 2.11 -20.52
CA THR A 471 8.20 3.30 -19.87
C THR A 471 8.67 3.54 -18.45
N GLU A 472 8.92 2.53 -17.63
CA GLU A 472 9.16 2.72 -16.18
C GLU A 472 10.47 2.09 -15.69
N PHE A 473 10.85 0.92 -16.22
CA PHE A 473 11.95 0.09 -15.72
C PHE A 473 13.26 0.23 -16.52
N GLY A 474 13.42 1.30 -17.31
CA GLY A 474 14.65 1.60 -18.02
C GLY A 474 15.81 1.99 -17.08
N PRO A 475 17.06 1.52 -17.27
CA PRO A 475 18.17 1.78 -16.34
C PRO A 475 18.41 3.27 -16.06
N GLU A 476 18.40 4.13 -17.09
CA GLU A 476 18.59 5.58 -16.93
C GLU A 476 17.45 6.24 -16.15
N ARG A 477 16.22 5.78 -16.36
CA ARG A 477 15.04 6.28 -15.63
C ARG A 477 15.10 5.90 -14.16
N VAL A 478 15.48 4.65 -13.88
CA VAL A 478 15.69 4.19 -12.50
C VAL A 478 16.86 4.95 -11.85
N ALA A 479 17.98 5.15 -12.55
CA ALA A 479 19.09 5.96 -12.04
C ALA A 479 18.66 7.39 -11.69
N ALA A 480 17.84 8.01 -12.54
CA ALA A 480 17.29 9.35 -12.31
C ALA A 480 16.30 9.40 -11.14
N LEU A 481 15.44 8.39 -10.99
CA LEU A 481 14.53 8.25 -9.83
C LEU A 481 15.34 8.16 -8.52
N LEU A 482 16.38 7.34 -8.51
CA LEU A 482 17.24 7.15 -7.34
C LEU A 482 18.03 8.42 -6.99
N GLY A 483 18.34 9.27 -7.97
CA GLY A 483 19.34 10.33 -7.78
C GLY A 483 20.75 9.76 -7.61
N ALA A 484 21.03 8.64 -8.29
CA ALA A 484 22.29 7.91 -8.19
C ALA A 484 23.49 8.71 -8.74
N GLU A 485 24.71 8.31 -8.35
CA GLU A 485 25.94 8.89 -8.88
C GLU A 485 25.96 8.86 -10.41
N GLY A 486 26.21 10.01 -11.03
CA GLY A 486 26.25 10.14 -12.49
C GLY A 486 24.89 10.29 -13.17
N SER A 487 23.77 10.19 -12.44
CA SER A 487 22.41 10.41 -13.01
C SER A 487 22.13 11.86 -13.42
N GLY A 488 22.93 12.82 -12.92
CA GLY A 488 22.73 14.25 -13.15
C GLY A 488 21.56 14.87 -12.35
N ARG A 489 20.91 14.10 -11.47
CA ARG A 489 19.78 14.55 -10.64
C ARG A 489 20.26 15.00 -9.26
N SER A 490 19.62 16.03 -8.72
CA SER A 490 19.87 16.57 -7.37
C SER A 490 18.63 16.57 -6.48
N ASP A 491 17.58 15.90 -6.94
CA ASP A 491 16.22 15.87 -6.41
C ASP A 491 15.64 14.44 -6.52
N GLY A 492 16.50 13.42 -6.57
CA GLY A 492 16.09 12.02 -6.54
C GLY A 492 15.89 11.51 -5.11
N LEU A 493 15.51 10.24 -4.98
CA LEU A 493 15.24 9.59 -3.70
C LEU A 493 16.44 9.70 -2.74
N TRP A 494 17.68 9.58 -3.22
CA TRP A 494 18.86 9.72 -2.38
C TRP A 494 18.94 11.10 -1.72
N GLN A 495 18.75 12.17 -2.49
CA GLN A 495 18.81 13.53 -1.96
C GLN A 495 17.67 13.81 -0.96
N LEU A 496 16.52 13.15 -1.16
CA LEU A 496 15.42 13.21 -0.21
C LEU A 496 15.77 12.53 1.13
N VAL A 497 16.34 11.33 1.10
CA VAL A 497 16.46 10.49 2.31
C VAL A 497 17.79 10.62 3.05
N SER A 498 18.86 11.08 2.39
CA SER A 498 20.22 10.99 2.93
C SER A 498 20.40 11.69 4.27
N SER A 499 19.82 12.88 4.44
CA SER A 499 19.95 13.67 5.68
C SER A 499 19.32 12.94 6.87
N ALA A 500 18.11 12.40 6.68
CA ALA A 500 17.40 11.64 7.70
C ALA A 500 18.13 10.32 8.03
N ALA A 501 18.57 9.57 7.02
CA ALA A 501 19.31 8.33 7.21
C ALA A 501 20.63 8.57 7.97
N TYR A 502 21.35 9.66 7.65
CA TYR A 502 22.60 10.01 8.31
C TYR A 502 22.43 10.46 9.75
N GLY A 503 21.29 11.07 10.09
CA GLY A 503 20.94 11.48 11.44
C GLY A 503 20.92 10.33 12.46
N GLU A 504 20.93 9.07 12.00
CA GLU A 504 20.95 7.89 12.87
C GLU A 504 22.33 7.53 13.42
N SER A 505 23.41 8.19 12.97
CA SER A 505 24.78 7.95 13.45
C SER A 505 25.61 9.24 13.45
N THR A 506 26.51 9.39 14.43
CA THR A 506 27.39 10.57 14.54
C THR A 506 28.61 10.52 13.64
N SER A 507 28.86 9.40 12.97
CA SER A 507 29.96 9.25 12.01
C SER A 507 29.59 8.29 10.88
N GLN A 508 30.29 8.38 9.75
CA GLN A 508 30.01 7.58 8.56
C GLN A 508 30.08 6.05 8.81
N HIS A 509 31.02 5.61 9.66
CA HIS A 509 31.23 4.19 9.97
C HIS A 509 30.72 3.78 11.37
N GLY A 510 30.20 4.73 12.14
CA GLY A 510 29.67 4.48 13.48
C GLY A 510 28.39 3.64 13.43
N GLN A 511 28.20 2.79 14.43
CA GLN A 511 26.96 2.04 14.60
C GLN A 511 25.77 3.00 14.81
N PRO A 512 24.68 2.87 14.04
CA PRO A 512 23.50 3.71 14.24
C PRO A 512 22.89 3.51 15.64
N PHE A 513 22.64 4.59 16.37
CA PHE A 513 22.07 4.53 17.72
C PHE A 513 20.58 4.15 17.75
N THR A 514 19.94 4.18 16.58
CA THR A 514 18.57 3.69 16.32
C THR A 514 18.52 2.17 16.25
N GLY A 515 19.67 1.50 16.09
CA GLY A 515 19.76 0.07 15.86
C GLY A 515 19.56 -0.34 14.39
N ARG A 516 19.57 0.60 13.43
CA ARG A 516 19.60 0.27 12.00
C ARG A 516 20.80 -0.64 11.68
N GLN A 517 20.58 -1.64 10.83
CA GLN A 517 21.55 -2.68 10.52
C GLN A 517 22.82 -2.16 9.82
N PHE A 518 22.66 -1.21 8.88
CA PHE A 518 23.72 -0.71 8.02
C PHE A 518 24.31 0.59 8.57
N THR A 519 25.59 0.85 8.33
CA THR A 519 26.24 2.13 8.63
C THR A 519 25.81 3.23 7.65
N ASN A 520 26.13 4.50 7.92
CA ASN A 520 25.88 5.59 6.96
C ASN A 520 26.67 5.40 5.66
N ASP A 521 27.90 4.92 5.75
CA ASP A 521 28.75 4.63 4.60
C ASP A 521 28.24 3.45 3.76
N GLU A 522 27.71 2.38 4.37
CA GLU A 522 27.04 1.32 3.61
C GLU A 522 25.77 1.82 2.92
N VAL A 523 24.98 2.65 3.60
CA VAL A 523 23.81 3.27 2.98
C VAL A 523 24.20 4.15 1.81
N TYR A 524 25.21 5.01 1.97
CA TYR A 524 25.75 5.81 0.86
C TYR A 524 26.19 4.95 -0.33
N ARG A 525 26.92 3.88 -0.07
CA ARG A 525 27.41 2.96 -1.10
C ARG A 525 26.26 2.27 -1.83
N ALA A 526 25.25 1.77 -1.12
CA ALA A 526 24.11 1.12 -1.74
C ALA A 526 23.13 2.09 -2.43
N ALA A 527 22.85 3.24 -1.82
CA ALA A 527 21.83 4.18 -2.24
C ALA A 527 22.31 5.18 -3.29
N TYR A 528 23.50 5.77 -3.12
CA TYR A 528 24.01 6.77 -4.07
C TYR A 528 24.98 6.16 -5.06
N ARG A 529 25.98 5.42 -4.57
CA ARG A 529 27.01 4.81 -5.43
C ARG A 529 26.50 3.58 -6.19
N GLN A 530 25.39 3.01 -5.73
CA GLN A 530 24.79 1.79 -6.29
C GLN A 530 25.73 0.56 -6.23
N TRP A 531 26.67 0.54 -5.28
CA TRP A 531 27.60 -0.56 -5.09
C TRP A 531 26.93 -1.79 -4.48
N GLU A 532 27.53 -2.93 -4.76
CA GLU A 532 27.17 -4.21 -4.16
C GLU A 532 27.65 -4.27 -2.71
N LEU A 533 26.84 -4.88 -1.85
CA LEU A 533 27.16 -5.11 -0.44
C LEU A 533 27.01 -6.59 -0.10
N SER A 534 27.86 -7.07 0.79
CA SER A 534 27.80 -8.42 1.34
C SER A 534 27.96 -8.39 2.86
N ARG A 535 27.05 -9.05 3.59
CA ARG A 535 27.15 -9.28 5.03
C ARG A 535 26.72 -10.71 5.37
N GLY A 536 27.67 -11.53 5.80
CA GLY A 536 27.39 -12.94 6.07
C GLY A 536 26.86 -13.65 4.83
N SER A 537 25.65 -14.20 4.90
CA SER A 537 24.95 -14.83 3.76
C SER A 537 24.10 -13.86 2.94
N GLN A 538 23.92 -12.60 3.38
CA GLN A 538 23.18 -11.59 2.61
C GLN A 538 24.11 -10.98 1.57
N PHE A 539 23.72 -11.07 0.30
CA PHE A 539 24.32 -10.33 -0.80
C PHE A 539 23.28 -9.37 -1.36
N THR A 540 23.69 -8.16 -1.72
CA THR A 540 22.76 -7.14 -2.22
C THR A 540 23.39 -6.33 -3.33
N TYR A 541 22.79 -6.38 -4.52
CA TYR A 541 23.15 -5.46 -5.60
C TYR A 541 22.68 -4.04 -5.28
N GLY A 542 23.34 -3.01 -5.82
CA GLY A 542 22.69 -1.70 -5.96
C GLY A 542 21.45 -1.83 -6.86
N ILE A 543 20.41 -1.05 -6.57
CA ILE A 543 19.13 -1.07 -7.33
C ILE A 543 19.41 -0.88 -8.83
N PHE A 544 20.22 0.11 -9.21
CA PHE A 544 20.59 0.38 -10.60
C PHE A 544 21.34 -0.79 -11.25
N HIS A 545 22.29 -1.41 -10.54
CA HIS A 545 23.03 -2.56 -11.06
C HIS A 545 22.12 -3.77 -11.29
N TYR A 546 21.22 -4.04 -10.35
CA TYR A 546 20.16 -5.04 -10.51
C TYR A 546 19.29 -4.73 -11.74
N THR A 547 18.76 -3.50 -11.82
CA THR A 547 17.87 -3.06 -12.91
C THR A 547 18.53 -3.25 -14.26
N ARG A 548 19.80 -2.88 -14.44
CA ARG A 548 20.51 -3.08 -15.72
C ARG A 548 20.53 -4.54 -16.14
N MET A 549 20.97 -5.44 -15.24
CA MET A 549 21.05 -6.87 -15.55
C MET A 549 19.68 -7.46 -15.87
N ARG A 550 18.66 -7.12 -15.08
CA ARG A 550 17.28 -7.58 -15.27
C ARG A 550 16.66 -7.03 -16.55
N TYR A 551 16.91 -5.76 -16.88
CA TYR A 551 16.46 -5.12 -18.11
C TYR A 551 17.04 -5.81 -19.33
N ASP A 552 18.37 -5.96 -19.38
CA ASP A 552 19.07 -6.58 -20.50
C ASP A 552 18.59 -8.03 -20.70
N ARG A 553 18.50 -8.79 -19.61
CA ARG A 553 18.04 -10.18 -19.66
C ARG A 553 16.56 -10.30 -20.05
N ALA A 554 15.69 -9.41 -19.56
CA ALA A 554 14.28 -9.43 -19.95
C ALA A 554 14.11 -9.09 -21.44
N ARG A 555 14.85 -8.12 -21.97
CA ARG A 555 14.84 -7.78 -23.40
C ARG A 555 15.33 -8.94 -24.28
N GLU A 556 16.38 -9.62 -23.86
CA GLU A 556 16.89 -10.81 -24.56
C GLU A 556 15.82 -11.91 -24.63
N GLN A 557 15.19 -12.24 -23.49
CA GLN A 557 14.13 -13.25 -23.45
C GLN A 557 12.91 -12.84 -24.27
N LEU A 558 12.48 -11.56 -24.16
CA LEU A 558 11.38 -11.03 -24.97
C LEU A 558 11.66 -11.17 -26.46
N ALA A 559 12.87 -10.84 -26.92
CA ALA A 559 13.22 -10.94 -28.34
C ALA A 559 13.02 -12.36 -28.89
N GLU A 560 13.28 -13.40 -28.08
CA GLU A 560 12.98 -14.78 -28.45
C GLU A 560 11.48 -15.09 -28.39
N LEU A 561 10.82 -14.72 -27.29
CA LEU A 561 9.39 -14.97 -27.07
C LEU A 561 8.51 -14.27 -28.12
N ARG A 562 8.93 -13.11 -28.65
CA ARG A 562 8.22 -12.37 -29.70
C ARG A 562 8.12 -13.10 -31.03
N LYS A 563 8.87 -14.19 -31.24
CA LYS A 563 8.66 -15.08 -32.40
C LYS A 563 7.36 -15.86 -32.31
N THR A 564 6.90 -16.15 -31.09
CA THR A 564 5.64 -16.86 -30.81
C THR A 564 4.52 -15.91 -30.41
N TYR A 565 4.85 -14.85 -29.67
CA TYR A 565 3.92 -13.87 -29.11
C TYR A 565 4.20 -12.46 -29.67
N PRO A 566 3.79 -12.12 -30.91
CA PRO A 566 4.16 -10.86 -31.55
C PRO A 566 3.82 -9.64 -30.68
N ASN A 567 4.69 -8.63 -30.66
CA ASN A 567 4.52 -7.45 -29.79
C ASN A 567 3.19 -6.73 -30.09
N GLY A 568 2.42 -6.45 -29.03
CA GLY A 568 1.17 -5.70 -29.10
C GLY A 568 -0.01 -6.53 -29.60
N ALA A 569 0.18 -7.83 -29.84
CA ALA A 569 -0.87 -8.69 -30.37
C ALA A 569 -2.02 -8.93 -29.36
N SER A 570 -1.86 -8.62 -28.07
CA SER A 570 -2.99 -8.59 -27.14
C SER A 570 -3.97 -7.45 -27.45
N GLY A 571 -3.53 -6.39 -28.15
CA GLY A 571 -4.29 -5.16 -28.36
C GLY A 571 -4.51 -4.34 -27.09
N ALA A 572 -3.91 -4.73 -25.97
CA ALA A 572 -4.08 -4.06 -24.69
C ALA A 572 -3.34 -2.72 -24.65
N VAL A 573 -3.89 -1.78 -23.89
CA VAL A 573 -3.24 -0.54 -23.50
C VAL A 573 -3.12 -0.50 -21.99
N PHE A 574 -2.08 0.17 -21.48
CA PHE A 574 -1.75 0.16 -20.06
C PHE A 574 -1.82 1.59 -19.49
N PRO A 575 -3.03 2.11 -19.22
CA PRO A 575 -3.20 3.50 -18.78
C PRO A 575 -2.72 3.76 -17.35
N GLY A 576 -2.24 2.73 -16.63
CA GLY A 576 -1.92 2.82 -15.20
C GLY A 576 -3.15 2.87 -14.30
N ALA A 577 -4.34 2.53 -14.82
CA ALA A 577 -5.59 2.47 -14.06
C ALA A 577 -6.11 1.03 -14.01
N MET A 578 -6.71 0.67 -12.87
CA MET A 578 -7.43 -0.59 -12.74
C MET A 578 -8.71 -0.57 -13.57
N GLU A 579 -9.08 -1.72 -14.12
CA GLU A 579 -10.33 -1.91 -14.84
C GLU A 579 -11.55 -1.71 -13.92
N VAL A 580 -12.66 -1.33 -14.54
CA VAL A 580 -13.96 -1.36 -13.88
C VAL A 580 -14.34 -2.81 -13.57
N LEU A 581 -14.87 -3.04 -12.36
CA LEU A 581 -15.38 -4.34 -11.96
C LEU A 581 -16.48 -4.83 -12.91
N PRO A 582 -16.55 -6.15 -13.18
CA PRO A 582 -17.62 -6.69 -14.03
C PRO A 582 -18.98 -6.64 -13.31
N SER A 583 -20.06 -6.39 -14.06
CA SER A 583 -21.46 -6.37 -13.59
C SER A 583 -22.03 -7.72 -13.20
#